data_AF-A0A7S2N0K1-F1
#
_entry.id   AF-A0A7S2N0K1-F1
#
_cell.length_a   1.000
_cell.length_b   1.000
_cell.length_c   1.000
_cell.angle_alpha   90.00
_cell.angle_beta   90.00
_cell.angle_gamma   90.00
#
_symmetry.space_group_name_H-M   'P 1'
#
loop_
_entity.id
_entity.type
_entity.pdbx_description
1 polymer ?
#
loop_
_entity_poly.entity_id
_entity_poly.type
_entity_poly.pdbx_seq_one_letter_code
_entity_poly.pdbx_strand_id
1 'polypeptide(L)'
;MFPDKLDTAIFPGIDLCRHQEGAARLVFDPGSRVVRVVADRALAAGDEVRVDFRSQDLTDRLVTVGGAAGGAAGGPGGAGLFLPVPLDADINGGSKARLLEELRWPAEVRLTHDSVQDIRALRLAAMPPEEFSAWSV
;
A
#
# COMPACT_ATOMS: atom_id res chain seq x y z
N MET A 1 -1.47 -7.34 23.07
CA MET A 1 -0.09 -7.82 22.94
C MET A 1 0.13 -8.08 21.47
N PHE A 2 0.71 -7.12 20.76
CA PHE A 2 1.08 -7.31 19.36
C PHE A 2 2.33 -8.20 19.34
N PRO A 3 2.45 -9.20 18.45
CA PRO A 3 3.66 -9.99 18.38
C PRO A 3 4.83 -9.07 18.04
N ASP A 4 5.71 -8.88 19.03
CA ASP A 4 6.92 -8.09 18.94
C ASP A 4 7.88 -8.80 17.97
N LYS A 5 8.14 -8.12 16.85
CA LYS A 5 9.03 -8.51 15.73
C LYS A 5 8.54 -9.69 14.89
N LEU A 6 8.03 -9.37 13.70
CA LEU A 6 8.07 -10.30 12.58
C LEU A 6 9.54 -10.49 12.20
N ASP A 7 10.10 -11.67 12.51
CA ASP A 7 11.43 -12.03 12.05
C ASP A 7 11.42 -12.15 10.52
N THR A 8 12.13 -11.24 9.85
CA THR A 8 12.32 -11.31 8.40
C THR A 8 13.23 -12.48 8.06
N ALA A 9 12.79 -13.36 7.17
CA ALA A 9 13.55 -14.52 6.72
C ALA A 9 13.67 -14.54 5.19
N ILE A 10 14.82 -15.03 4.70
CA ILE A 10 15.02 -15.36 3.28
C ILE A 10 14.66 -16.83 3.10
N PHE A 11 13.86 -17.14 2.07
CA PHE A 11 13.47 -18.50 1.71
C PHE A 11 14.18 -18.91 0.41
N PRO A 12 15.28 -19.67 0.50
CA PRO A 12 16.07 -20.05 -0.68
C PRO A 12 15.23 -20.81 -1.71
N GLY A 13 15.42 -20.47 -2.98
CA GLY A 13 14.70 -21.04 -4.12
C GLY A 13 13.41 -20.28 -4.43
N ILE A 14 12.64 -19.88 -3.41
CA ILE A 14 11.44 -19.04 -3.59
C ILE A 14 11.85 -17.59 -3.91
N ASP A 15 12.94 -17.12 -3.30
CA ASP A 15 13.54 -15.81 -3.54
C ASP A 15 14.02 -15.60 -5.00
N LEU A 16 14.28 -16.69 -5.73
CA LEU A 16 14.65 -16.66 -7.14
C LEU A 16 13.45 -16.54 -8.09
N CYS A 17 12.22 -16.78 -7.61
CA CYS A 17 11.03 -16.72 -8.45
C CYS A 17 10.73 -15.28 -8.88
N ARG A 18 10.41 -15.09 -10.16
CA ARG A 18 9.96 -13.79 -10.66
C ARG A 18 8.52 -13.51 -10.26
N HIS A 19 8.24 -12.22 -10.06
CA HIS A 19 6.90 -11.79 -9.74
C HIS A 19 5.95 -11.79 -10.95
N GLN A 20 4.73 -12.26 -10.75
CA GLN A 20 3.59 -11.98 -11.62
C GLN A 20 2.29 -11.94 -10.79
N GLU A 21 1.47 -10.92 -11.00
CA GLU A 21 0.14 -10.85 -10.37
C GLU A 21 -0.75 -12.00 -10.84
N GLY A 22 -1.47 -12.63 -9.89
CA GLY A 22 -2.35 -13.75 -10.19
C GLY A 22 -1.62 -15.03 -10.61
N ALA A 23 -0.35 -15.18 -10.23
CA ALA A 23 0.42 -16.43 -10.36
C ALA A 23 0.38 -17.25 -9.05
N ALA A 24 1.33 -18.19 -8.90
CA ALA A 24 1.38 -19.06 -7.74
C ALA A 24 1.55 -18.26 -6.43
N ARG A 25 0.86 -18.68 -5.37
CA ARG A 25 0.81 -17.96 -4.09
C ARG A 25 1.70 -18.63 -3.05
N LEU A 26 2.22 -17.82 -2.13
CA LEU A 26 2.94 -18.31 -0.96
C LEU A 26 1.96 -18.57 0.19
N VAL A 27 2.06 -19.75 0.79
CA VAL A 27 1.29 -20.14 1.97
C VAL A 27 2.24 -20.63 3.04
N PHE A 28 2.21 -20.00 4.21
CA PHE A 28 2.94 -20.48 5.37
C PHE A 28 2.08 -21.48 6.16
N ASP A 29 2.61 -22.69 6.34
CA ASP A 29 2.00 -23.72 7.18
C ASP A 29 2.64 -23.64 8.59
N PRO A 30 1.93 -23.12 9.61
CA PRO A 30 2.49 -22.94 10.93
C PRO A 30 2.78 -24.26 11.66
N GLY A 31 2.10 -25.35 11.29
CA GLY A 31 2.28 -26.66 11.92
C GLY A 31 3.61 -27.28 11.52
N SER A 32 3.92 -27.26 10.24
CA SER A 32 5.19 -27.78 9.70
C SER A 32 6.32 -26.75 9.62
N ARG A 33 6.00 -25.46 9.85
CA ARG A 33 6.91 -24.31 9.66
C ARG A 33 7.50 -24.24 8.25
N VAL A 34 6.72 -24.64 7.25
CA VAL A 34 7.12 -24.66 5.84
C VAL A 34 6.36 -23.58 5.06
N VAL A 35 7.08 -22.83 4.22
CA VAL A 35 6.46 -22.00 3.18
C VAL A 35 6.28 -22.84 1.92
N ARG A 36 5.05 -22.89 1.42
CA ARG A 36 4.69 -23.63 0.21
C ARG A 36 4.34 -22.65 -0.91
N VAL A 37 4.80 -22.97 -2.11
CA VAL A 37 4.37 -22.30 -3.35
C VAL A 37 3.20 -23.10 -3.93
N VAL A 38 2.03 -22.49 -4.01
CA VAL A 38 0.79 -23.14 -4.48
C VAL A 38 0.36 -22.50 -5.79
N ALA A 39 0.46 -23.25 -6.88
CA ALA A 39 -0.04 -22.82 -8.18
C ALA A 39 -1.57 -22.93 -8.22
N ASP A 40 -2.21 -21.88 -8.74
CA ASP A 40 -3.65 -21.78 -9.00
C ASP A 40 -4.05 -22.32 -10.37
N ARG A 41 -3.07 -22.62 -11.22
CA ARG A 41 -3.23 -23.28 -12.53
C ARG A 41 -2.20 -24.40 -12.70
N ALA A 42 -2.50 -25.33 -13.59
CA ALA A 42 -1.51 -26.32 -14.03
C ALA A 42 -0.34 -25.62 -14.74
N LEU A 43 0.89 -26.04 -14.43
CA LEU A 43 2.12 -25.58 -15.07
C LEU A 43 2.64 -26.68 -15.99
N ALA A 44 2.98 -26.34 -17.24
CA ALA A 44 3.57 -27.30 -18.15
C ALA A 44 5.07 -27.46 -17.91
N ALA A 45 5.64 -28.58 -18.34
CA ALA A 45 7.08 -28.76 -18.31
C ALA A 45 7.75 -27.72 -19.24
N GLY A 46 8.71 -26.97 -18.69
CA GLY A 46 9.38 -25.87 -19.39
C GLY A 46 8.82 -24.47 -19.07
N ASP A 47 7.67 -24.38 -18.38
CA ASP A 47 7.15 -23.09 -17.93
C ASP A 47 7.98 -22.53 -16.76
N GLU A 48 8.20 -21.21 -16.79
CA GLU A 48 8.80 -20.49 -15.67
C GLU A 48 7.81 -20.43 -14.49
N VAL A 49 8.24 -20.88 -13.31
CA VAL A 49 7.43 -20.76 -12.08
C VAL A 49 7.51 -19.32 -11.59
N ARG A 50 6.37 -18.62 -11.63
CA ARG A 50 6.21 -17.24 -11.18
C ARG A 50 5.35 -17.16 -9.94
N VAL A 51 5.65 -16.20 -9.06
CA VAL A 51 5.04 -16.06 -7.74
C VAL A 51 4.37 -14.70 -7.59
N ASP A 52 3.15 -14.70 -7.08
CA ASP A 52 2.48 -13.49 -6.65
C ASP A 52 2.87 -13.14 -5.20
N PHE A 53 3.81 -12.21 -5.05
CA PHE A 53 4.22 -11.66 -3.75
C PHE A 53 3.18 -10.70 -3.14
N ARG A 54 2.02 -10.51 -3.80
CA ARG A 54 0.97 -9.53 -3.52
C ARG A 54 1.46 -8.08 -3.60
N SER A 55 0.50 -7.15 -3.55
CA SER A 55 0.69 -5.72 -3.78
C SER A 55 1.65 -5.09 -2.77
N GLN A 56 2.93 -5.12 -3.10
CA GLN A 56 3.86 -4.09 -2.68
C GLN A 56 3.59 -2.86 -3.54
N ASP A 57 3.65 -1.68 -2.93
CA ASP A 57 3.63 -0.43 -3.68
C ASP A 57 4.71 -0.52 -4.77
N LEU A 58 4.41 -0.13 -6.00
CA LEU A 58 5.39 -0.14 -7.09
C LEU A 58 6.57 0.79 -6.76
N THR A 59 6.33 1.80 -5.91
CA THR A 59 7.38 2.63 -5.31
C THR A 59 8.26 1.82 -4.35
N ASP A 60 7.66 0.97 -3.50
CA ASP A 60 8.40 0.02 -2.65
C ASP A 60 9.17 -1.01 -3.48
N ARG A 61 8.66 -1.43 -4.65
CA ARG A 61 9.42 -2.30 -5.56
C ARG A 61 10.61 -1.63 -6.20
N LEU A 62 10.45 -0.39 -6.63
CA LEU A 62 11.55 0.38 -7.22
C LEU A 62 12.61 0.71 -6.17
N VAL A 63 12.20 1.03 -4.95
CA VAL A 63 13.10 1.42 -3.85
C VAL A 63 13.72 0.19 -3.14
N THR A 64 12.99 -0.92 -3.01
CA THR A 64 13.43 -2.09 -2.22
C THR A 64 13.94 -3.26 -3.06
N VAL A 65 13.48 -3.41 -4.31
CA VAL A 65 13.77 -4.60 -5.15
C VAL A 65 14.55 -4.25 -6.43
N GLY A 66 14.75 -2.97 -6.75
CA GLY A 66 15.58 -2.54 -7.89
C GLY A 66 15.11 -3.06 -9.26
N GLY A 67 13.85 -3.52 -9.36
CA GLY A 67 13.31 -4.16 -10.54
C GLY A 67 12.03 -3.48 -11.00
N ALA A 68 12.13 -2.66 -12.06
CA ALA A 68 10.98 -2.14 -12.77
C ALA A 68 10.31 -3.28 -13.56
N ALA A 69 9.44 -4.06 -12.91
CA ALA A 69 8.56 -4.98 -13.61
C ALA A 69 7.40 -4.18 -14.20
N GLY A 70 7.47 -3.93 -15.50
CA GLY A 70 6.38 -3.34 -16.27
C GLY A 70 5.12 -4.20 -16.20
N GLY A 71 3.98 -3.53 -16.00
CA GLY A 71 2.65 -4.11 -16.21
C GLY A 71 1.93 -4.51 -14.93
N ALA A 72 1.24 -3.54 -14.31
CA ALA A 72 -0.05 -3.71 -13.63
C ALA A 72 -0.58 -2.33 -13.18
N ALA A 73 -1.02 -1.52 -14.13
CA ALA A 73 -1.94 -0.42 -13.84
C ALA A 73 -3.35 -1.04 -13.75
N GLY A 74 -3.92 -1.12 -12.54
CA GLY A 74 -5.33 -1.51 -12.38
C GLY A 74 -5.69 -2.39 -11.18
N GLY A 75 -4.72 -2.86 -10.39
CA GLY A 75 -5.02 -3.54 -9.12
C GLY A 75 -5.30 -2.53 -7.99
N PRO A 76 -6.12 -2.87 -6.96
CA PRO A 76 -6.39 -2.01 -5.80
C PRO A 76 -5.14 -1.70 -4.93
N GLY A 77 -3.97 -2.25 -5.29
CA GLY A 77 -2.67 -1.95 -4.71
C GLY A 77 -1.64 -1.39 -5.71
N GLY A 78 -2.09 -0.80 -6.83
CA GLY A 78 -1.21 -0.14 -7.80
C GLY A 78 -0.42 1.03 -7.19
N ALA A 79 0.66 1.43 -7.88
CA ALA A 79 1.53 2.55 -7.50
C ALA A 79 0.69 3.78 -7.11
N GLY A 80 0.94 4.32 -5.91
CA GLY A 80 0.28 5.53 -5.44
C GLY A 80 1.26 6.68 -5.27
N LEU A 81 0.95 7.87 -5.78
CA LEU A 81 1.67 9.08 -5.41
C LEU A 81 1.04 9.66 -4.14
N PHE A 82 1.85 9.88 -3.11
CA PHE A 82 1.41 10.62 -1.92
C PHE A 82 1.61 12.11 -2.15
N LEU A 83 0.53 12.87 -2.07
CA LEU A 83 0.54 14.32 -2.18
C LEU A 83 0.22 14.95 -0.83
N PRO A 84 1.10 15.81 -0.28
CA PRO A 84 0.80 16.56 0.92
C PRO A 84 -0.34 17.55 0.65
N VAL A 85 -1.26 17.68 1.61
CA VAL A 85 -2.36 18.63 1.52
C VAL A 85 -1.94 19.97 2.14
N PRO A 86 -1.95 21.09 1.40
CA PRO A 86 -1.56 22.40 1.92
C PRO A 86 -2.68 22.97 2.79
N LEU A 87 -2.60 22.74 4.11
CA LEU A 87 -3.58 23.21 5.09
C LEU A 87 -3.28 24.64 5.57
N ASP A 88 -2.05 25.10 5.37
CA ASP A 88 -1.50 26.40 5.81
C ASP A 88 -1.98 27.60 4.99
N ALA A 89 -2.60 27.35 3.83
CA ALA A 89 -3.18 28.40 2.99
C ALA A 89 -4.49 29.02 3.55
N ASP A 90 -5.06 28.45 4.61
CA ASP A 90 -6.31 28.90 5.22
C ASP A 90 -6.07 29.63 6.56
N ILE A 91 -6.93 30.60 6.89
CA ILE A 91 -6.97 31.31 8.18
C ILE A 91 -7.10 30.31 9.34
N ASN A 92 -7.83 29.21 9.12
CA ASN A 92 -8.00 28.12 10.09
C ASN A 92 -6.98 26.99 9.93
N GLY A 93 -5.92 27.18 9.13
CA GLY A 93 -4.99 26.13 8.76
C GLY A 93 -4.34 25.41 9.94
N GLY A 94 -3.92 26.17 10.96
CA GLY A 94 -3.36 25.59 12.20
C GLY A 94 -4.35 24.73 12.97
N SER A 95 -5.62 25.14 13.05
CA SER A 95 -6.69 24.38 13.72
C SER A 95 -7.05 23.11 12.96
N LYS A 96 -7.10 23.18 11.62
CA LYS A 96 -7.34 22.02 10.74
C LYS A 96 -6.20 21.01 10.82
N ALA A 97 -4.94 21.46 10.81
CA ALA A 97 -3.77 20.60 10.96
C ALA A 97 -3.79 19.86 12.31
N ARG A 98 -4.06 20.59 13.40
CA ARG A 98 -4.19 20.00 14.73
C ARG A 98 -5.32 18.96 14.82
N LEU A 99 -6.46 19.22 14.17
CA LEU A 99 -7.56 18.25 14.11
C LEU A 99 -7.15 16.96 13.39
N LEU A 100 -6.39 17.04 12.29
CA LEU A 100 -5.88 15.84 11.63
C LEU A 100 -4.93 15.05 12.53
N GLU A 101 -4.06 15.73 13.29
CA GLU A 101 -3.18 15.08 14.26
C GLU A 101 -3.96 14.37 15.36
N GLU A 102 -4.97 15.03 15.94
CA GLU A 102 -5.83 14.46 16.99
C GLU A 102 -6.62 13.24 16.48
N LEU A 103 -7.14 13.32 15.24
CA LEU A 103 -7.84 12.22 14.56
C LEU A 103 -6.90 11.14 14.02
N ARG A 104 -5.58 11.36 14.09
CA ARG A 104 -4.54 10.51 13.50
C ARG A 104 -4.77 10.24 12.01
N TRP A 105 -5.26 11.25 11.30
CA TRP A 105 -5.42 11.18 9.85
C TRP A 105 -4.16 11.67 9.16
N PRO A 106 -3.69 10.98 8.10
CA PRO A 106 -2.56 11.45 7.32
C PRO A 106 -2.91 12.79 6.66
N ALA A 107 -2.00 13.76 6.75
CA ALA A 107 -2.11 15.06 6.07
C ALA A 107 -1.71 14.97 4.58
N GLU A 108 -1.95 13.82 3.97
CA GLU A 108 -1.57 13.48 2.61
C GLU A 108 -2.66 12.64 1.97
N VAL A 109 -2.70 12.67 0.65
CA VAL A 109 -3.68 11.94 -0.15
C VAL A 109 -2.92 11.02 -1.07
N ARG A 110 -3.38 9.78 -1.18
CA ARG A 110 -2.80 8.81 -2.10
C ARG A 110 -3.56 8.85 -3.42
N LEU A 111 -2.88 9.29 -4.48
CA LEU A 111 -3.36 9.22 -5.85
C LEU A 111 -2.95 7.89 -6.49
N THR A 112 -3.91 7.09 -6.92
CA THR A 112 -3.66 5.91 -7.76
C THR A 112 -4.11 6.19 -9.20
N HIS A 113 -3.71 5.35 -10.16
CA HIS A 113 -3.99 5.55 -11.60
C HIS A 113 -5.45 5.90 -11.91
N ASP A 114 -6.41 5.27 -11.21
CA ASP A 114 -7.84 5.40 -11.48
C ASP A 114 -8.66 5.91 -10.29
N SER A 115 -8.03 6.19 -9.14
CA SER A 115 -8.77 6.59 -7.94
C SER A 115 -7.95 7.43 -6.97
N VAL A 116 -8.65 8.34 -6.28
CA VAL A 116 -8.11 9.03 -5.10
C VAL A 116 -8.51 8.23 -3.88
N GLN A 117 -7.53 7.68 -3.17
CA GLN A 117 -7.76 6.99 -1.90
C GLN A 117 -7.71 8.01 -0.75
N ASP A 118 -8.73 7.97 0.09
CA ASP A 118 -8.86 8.79 1.30
C ASP A 118 -8.80 10.31 1.09
N ILE A 119 -9.94 10.89 0.72
CA ILE A 119 -10.09 12.33 0.46
C ILE A 119 -10.41 13.17 1.70
N ARG A 120 -10.31 12.60 2.91
CA ARG A 120 -10.74 13.30 4.14
C ARG A 120 -9.90 14.55 4.41
N ALA A 121 -8.59 14.47 4.24
CA ALA A 121 -7.70 15.61 4.37
C ALA A 121 -8.03 16.72 3.35
N LEU A 122 -8.35 16.37 2.10
CA LEU A 122 -8.79 17.34 1.08
C LEU A 122 -10.12 17.99 1.42
N ARG A 123 -11.08 17.21 1.93
CA ARG A 123 -12.39 17.74 2.37
C ARG A 123 -12.21 18.73 3.51
N LEU A 124 -11.34 18.42 4.48
CA LEU A 124 -11.05 19.33 5.59
C LEU A 124 -10.35 20.60 5.11
N ALA A 125 -9.38 20.48 4.19
CA ALA A 125 -8.71 21.62 3.58
C ALA A 125 -9.70 22.56 2.88
N ALA A 126 -10.61 22.00 2.08
CA ALA A 126 -11.62 22.76 1.33
C ALA A 126 -12.82 23.24 2.18
N MET A 127 -12.94 22.80 3.44
CA MET A 127 -14.07 23.14 4.29
C MET A 127 -14.10 24.65 4.62
N PRO A 128 -15.21 25.36 4.38
CA PRO A 128 -15.33 26.76 4.76
C PRO A 128 -15.17 26.99 6.27
N PRO A 129 -14.71 28.18 6.71
CA PRO A 129 -14.58 28.53 8.12
C PRO A 129 -15.85 28.33 8.93
N GLU A 130 -17.02 28.62 8.36
CA GLU A 130 -18.31 28.54 9.02
C GLU A 130 -18.71 27.07 9.29
N GLU A 131 -18.46 26.19 8.32
CA GLU A 131 -18.69 24.75 8.46
C GLU A 131 -17.70 24.13 9.45
N PHE A 132 -16.41 24.49 9.36
CA PHE A 132 -15.41 23.99 10.29
C PHE A 132 -15.75 24.37 11.73
N SER A 133 -16.13 25.64 11.96
CA SER A 133 -16.51 26.15 13.28
C SER A 133 -17.76 25.47 13.84
N ALA A 134 -18.68 25.00 12.99
CA ALA A 134 -19.87 24.28 13.41
C ALA A 134 -19.59 22.82 13.84
N TRP A 135 -18.51 22.23 13.33
CA TRP A 135 -18.08 20.86 13.64
C TRP A 135 -17.01 20.79 14.74
N SER A 136 -16.34 21.89 15.04
CA SER A 136 -15.25 21.97 16.02
C SER A 136 -15.70 22.38 17.44
N VAL A 137 -17.01 22.42 17.71
CA VAL A 137 -17.61 22.69 19.04
C VAL A 137 -18.10 21.39 19.67
#